data_AF-A0A4S4ENV8-F1
#
_entry.id   AF-A0A4S4ENV8-F1
#
_cell.length_a   1.000
_cell.length_b   1.000
_cell.length_c   1.000
_cell.angle_alpha   90.00
_cell.angle_beta   90.00
_cell.angle_gamma   90.00
#
_symmetry.space_group_name_H-M   'P 1'
#
loop_
_entity.id
_entity.type
_entity.pdbx_description
1 polymer ?
#
loop_
_entity_poly.entity_id
_entity_poly.type
_entity_poly.pdbx_seq_one_letter_code
_entity_poly.pdbx_strand_id
1 'polypeptide(L)'
;MNSISESFKSHPLHLNHIIPLDFNSLPKVPDSHTWTLPKSNHNPLPTESIPIIDLLGDSKNTNELIQQACEKWGVFQIINHGVPITLLYQIEHQTRRLFALPAKQKLRAMRSPDGLTGYGVARIAPFFPKLMWSEGFSAVGSPEEHARQLWPHDYTTFWYVHAAVTLSMLPDIF
;
A
#
# COMPACT_ATOMS: atom_id res chain seq x y z
N MET A 1 -19.33 13.41 -2.50
CA MET A 1 -18.18 12.83 -1.78
C MET A 1 -16.96 13.67 -2.12
N ASN A 2 -16.21 14.12 -1.12
CA ASN A 2 -14.95 14.84 -1.38
C ASN A 2 -13.94 13.86 -2.00
N SER A 3 -13.11 14.35 -2.91
CA SER A 3 -12.03 13.52 -3.45
C SER A 3 -11.07 13.11 -2.33
N ILE A 4 -10.40 11.97 -2.50
CA ILE A 4 -9.36 11.50 -1.56
C ILE A 4 -8.29 12.59 -1.34
N SER A 5 -7.95 13.32 -2.40
CA SER A 5 -7.04 14.47 -2.36
C SER A 5 -7.56 15.59 -1.44
N GLU A 6 -8.83 15.96 -1.53
CA GLU A 6 -9.45 16.98 -0.66
C GLU A 6 -9.51 16.55 0.81
N SER A 7 -9.85 15.28 1.08
CA SER A 7 -9.84 14.73 2.45
C SER A 7 -8.45 14.76 3.08
N PHE A 8 -7.40 14.62 2.27
CA PHE A 8 -6.02 14.72 2.74
C PHE A 8 -5.53 16.16 2.88
N LYS A 9 -6.04 17.11 2.09
CA LYS A 9 -5.73 18.54 2.27
C LYS A 9 -6.27 19.09 3.59
N SER A 10 -7.44 18.63 4.05
CA SER A 10 -8.01 19.03 5.34
C SER A 10 -7.31 18.39 6.56
N HIS A 11 -6.45 17.38 6.35
CA HIS A 11 -5.69 16.68 7.38
C HIS A 11 -4.20 16.56 6.99
N PRO A 12 -3.44 17.66 7.00
CA PRO A 12 -2.03 17.62 6.65
C PRO A 12 -1.21 16.76 7.63
N LEU A 13 -0.23 16.01 7.10
CA LEU A 13 0.73 15.29 7.94
C LEU A 13 1.86 16.24 8.35
N HIS A 14 2.20 16.27 9.63
CA HIS A 14 3.43 16.93 10.08
C HIS A 14 4.64 16.01 9.81
N LEU A 15 5.83 16.59 9.62
CA LEU A 15 7.08 15.86 9.27
C LEU A 15 7.39 14.70 10.23
N ASN A 16 7.19 14.90 11.53
CA ASN A 16 7.35 13.88 12.58
C ASN A 16 6.32 12.73 12.46
N HIS A 17 5.23 12.92 11.73
CA HIS A 17 4.24 11.90 11.42
C HIS A 17 4.52 11.21 10.08
N ILE A 18 5.52 11.62 9.31
CA ILE A 18 5.86 11.03 8.00
C ILE A 18 7.04 10.09 8.14
N ILE A 19 8.04 10.48 8.92
CA ILE A 19 9.28 9.72 9.14
C ILE A 19 8.96 8.44 9.94
N PRO A 20 9.19 7.24 9.36
CA PRO A 20 9.01 6.01 10.10
C PRO A 20 10.02 5.90 11.25
N LEU A 21 9.59 5.27 12.33
CA LEU A 21 10.43 5.04 13.49
C LEU A 21 11.52 4.01 13.19
N ASP A 22 12.76 4.28 13.58
CA ASP A 22 13.83 3.29 13.53
C ASP A 22 13.76 2.39 14.77
N PHE A 23 13.03 1.28 14.66
CA PHE A 23 12.83 0.35 15.77
C PHE A 23 14.12 -0.33 16.24
N ASN A 24 15.17 -0.41 15.40
CA ASN A 24 16.45 -0.97 15.81
C ASN A 24 17.19 -0.08 16.81
N SER A 25 16.83 1.21 16.87
CA SER A 25 17.43 2.19 17.77
C SER A 25 16.77 2.27 19.14
N LEU A 26 15.65 1.56 19.37
CA LEU A 26 14.80 1.74 20.54
C LEU A 26 14.86 0.56 21.52
N PRO A 27 14.96 0.84 22.83
CA PRO A 27 15.01 -0.21 23.85
C PRO A 27 13.64 -0.89 24.08
N LYS A 28 12.55 -0.23 23.70
CA LYS A 28 11.18 -0.74 23.82
C LYS A 28 10.26 -0.07 22.80
N VAL A 29 9.16 -0.73 22.47
CA VAL A 29 8.10 -0.16 21.63
C VAL A 29 7.49 1.06 22.35
N PRO A 30 7.41 2.25 21.71
CA PRO A 30 6.82 3.42 22.35
C PRO A 30 5.30 3.32 22.46
N ASP A 31 4.73 4.06 23.41
CA ASP A 31 3.28 4.12 23.60
C ASP A 31 2.51 4.62 22.37
N SER A 32 3.16 5.36 21.46
CA SER A 32 2.58 5.74 20.18
C SER A 32 2.29 4.55 19.27
N HIS A 33 2.96 3.42 19.44
CA HIS A 33 2.80 2.18 18.65
C HIS A 33 2.18 1.03 19.46
N THR A 34 1.84 1.27 20.73
CA THR A 34 1.19 0.29 21.59
C THR A 34 -0.33 0.36 21.41
N TRP A 35 -0.87 -0.57 20.63
CA TRP A 35 -2.31 -0.69 20.39
C TRP A 35 -2.96 -1.49 21.53
N THR A 36 -3.93 -0.89 22.22
CA THR A 36 -4.78 -1.62 23.16
C THR A 36 -5.98 -2.16 22.39
N LEU A 37 -6.06 -3.47 22.19
CA LEU A 37 -7.29 -4.06 21.67
C LEU A 37 -8.44 -3.78 22.65
N PRO A 38 -9.62 -3.37 22.17
CA PRO A 38 -10.83 -3.53 22.96
C PRO A 38 -10.91 -4.99 23.41
N LYS A 39 -11.35 -5.24 24.65
CA LYS A 39 -11.69 -6.61 25.08
C LYS A 39 -12.72 -7.14 24.09
N SER A 40 -12.29 -8.02 23.19
CA SER A 40 -13.17 -8.65 22.23
C SER A 40 -14.12 -9.53 23.04
N ASN A 41 -15.41 -9.23 22.99
CA ASN A 41 -16.40 -10.29 23.15
C ASN A 41 -16.17 -11.18 21.94
N HIS A 42 -15.38 -12.23 22.10
CA HIS A 42 -15.06 -13.18 21.05
C HIS A 42 -16.36 -13.85 20.60
N ASN A 43 -17.08 -13.23 19.67
CA ASN A 43 -17.87 -13.99 18.73
C ASN A 43 -16.85 -14.80 17.93
N PRO A 44 -16.98 -16.14 17.86
CA PRO A 44 -16.09 -16.95 17.05
C PRO A 44 -16.04 -16.34 15.65
N LEU A 45 -14.82 -16.16 15.13
CA LEU A 45 -14.62 -15.74 13.75
C LEU A 45 -15.48 -16.64 12.84
N PRO A 46 -16.19 -16.08 11.85
CA PRO A 46 -16.90 -16.87 10.86
C PRO A 46 -15.97 -17.96 10.31
N THR A 47 -16.42 -19.20 10.31
CA THR A 47 -15.65 -20.38 9.86
C THR A 47 -15.46 -20.41 8.33
N GLU A 48 -16.00 -19.40 7.63
CA GLU A 48 -15.98 -19.29 6.18
C GLU A 48 -14.69 -18.61 5.69
N SER A 49 -14.07 -19.20 4.66
CA SER A 49 -12.88 -18.65 4.00
C SER A 49 -13.22 -17.43 3.13
N ILE A 50 -12.25 -16.50 2.98
CA ILE A 50 -12.34 -15.40 2.02
C ILE A 50 -12.51 -15.98 0.59
N PRO A 51 -13.48 -15.49 -0.21
CA PRO A 51 -13.71 -16.01 -1.56
C PRO A 51 -12.49 -15.86 -2.48
N ILE A 52 -12.27 -16.86 -3.35
CA ILE A 52 -11.31 -16.82 -4.46
C ILE A 52 -12.13 -16.80 -5.76
N ILE A 53 -11.90 -15.80 -6.60
CA ILE A 53 -12.67 -15.55 -7.82
C ILE A 53 -11.76 -15.71 -9.04
N ASP A 54 -12.18 -16.56 -9.98
CA ASP A 54 -11.48 -16.76 -11.25
C ASP A 54 -11.99 -15.79 -12.32
N LEU A 55 -11.11 -14.92 -12.82
CA LEU A 55 -11.47 -13.93 -13.84
C LEU A 55 -11.58 -14.53 -15.26
N LEU A 56 -11.18 -15.78 -15.48
CA LEU A 56 -11.45 -16.53 -16.72
C LEU A 56 -12.76 -17.34 -16.68
N GLY A 57 -13.50 -17.28 -15.57
CA GLY A 57 -14.82 -17.90 -15.45
C GLY A 57 -15.89 -17.24 -16.33
N ASP A 58 -17.11 -17.80 -16.31
CA ASP A 58 -18.28 -17.19 -16.95
C ASP A 58 -18.52 -15.77 -16.40
N SER A 59 -18.60 -14.76 -17.29
CA SER A 59 -18.59 -13.35 -16.89
C SER A 59 -19.79 -12.96 -16.02
N LYS A 60 -20.97 -13.56 -16.26
CA LYS A 60 -22.16 -13.31 -15.44
C LYS A 60 -21.96 -13.87 -14.03
N ASN A 61 -21.49 -15.11 -13.93
CA ASN A 61 -21.20 -15.75 -12.65
C ASN A 61 -20.08 -15.01 -11.88
N THR A 62 -19.01 -14.59 -12.55
CA THR A 62 -17.91 -13.85 -11.94
C THR A 62 -18.38 -12.52 -11.33
N ASN A 63 -19.22 -11.76 -12.03
CA ASN A 63 -19.78 -10.51 -11.51
C ASN A 63 -20.67 -10.73 -10.28
N GLU A 64 -21.53 -11.76 -10.31
CA GLU A 64 -22.37 -12.12 -9.16
C GLU A 64 -21.52 -12.53 -7.95
N LEU A 65 -20.44 -13.29 -8.15
CA LEU A 65 -19.50 -13.67 -7.10
C LEU A 65 -18.77 -12.46 -6.50
N ILE A 66 -18.34 -11.51 -7.34
CA ILE A 66 -17.70 -10.27 -6.87
C ILE A 66 -18.69 -9.46 -6.03
N GLN A 67 -19.94 -9.30 -6.48
CA GLN A 67 -20.97 -8.58 -5.73
C GLN A 67 -21.20 -9.22 -4.36
N GLN A 68 -21.41 -10.54 -4.32
CA GLN A 68 -21.61 -11.27 -3.07
C GLN A 68 -20.40 -11.17 -2.14
N ALA A 69 -19.19 -11.25 -2.70
CA ALA A 69 -17.95 -11.09 -1.95
C ALA A 69 -17.84 -9.70 -1.30
N CYS A 70 -18.16 -8.64 -2.06
CA CYS A 70 -18.19 -7.27 -1.57
C CYS A 70 -19.24 -7.07 -0.46
N GLU A 71 -20.46 -7.58 -0.62
CA GLU A 71 -21.54 -7.41 0.34
C GLU A 71 -21.30 -8.16 1.66
N LYS A 72 -20.80 -9.39 1.57
CA LYS A 72 -20.66 -10.27 2.74
C LYS A 72 -19.28 -10.21 3.41
N TRP A 73 -18.20 -10.06 2.65
CA TRP A 73 -16.83 -10.05 3.19
C TRP A 73 -16.13 -8.69 3.08
N GLY A 74 -16.49 -7.86 2.09
CA GLY A 74 -15.78 -6.62 1.77
C GLY A 74 -14.37 -6.83 1.20
N VAL A 75 -13.98 -8.09 0.96
CA VAL A 75 -12.68 -8.50 0.42
C VAL A 75 -12.79 -9.86 -0.28
N PHE A 76 -11.96 -10.08 -1.30
CA PHE A 76 -11.82 -11.34 -2.03
C PHE A 76 -10.42 -11.43 -2.63
N GLN A 77 -10.04 -12.64 -3.06
CA GLN A 77 -8.83 -12.89 -3.84
C GLN A 77 -9.21 -13.15 -5.29
N ILE A 78 -8.37 -12.75 -6.24
CA ILE A 78 -8.56 -13.02 -7.67
C ILE A 78 -7.44 -13.92 -8.20
N ILE A 79 -7.80 -14.82 -9.11
CA ILE A 79 -6.86 -15.63 -9.90
C ILE A 79 -7.11 -15.40 -11.39
N ASN A 80 -6.12 -15.77 -12.22
CA ASN A 80 -6.15 -15.59 -13.66
C ASN A 80 -6.45 -14.14 -14.11
N HIS A 81 -5.91 -13.17 -13.38
CA HIS A 81 -6.13 -11.74 -13.57
C HIS A 81 -5.38 -11.10 -14.76
N GLY A 82 -4.77 -11.89 -15.63
CA GLY A 82 -4.04 -11.40 -16.82
C GLY A 82 -2.68 -10.75 -16.56
N VAL A 83 -2.41 -10.21 -15.36
CA VAL A 83 -1.09 -9.65 -15.00
C VAL A 83 0.01 -10.73 -15.09
N PRO A 84 1.09 -10.51 -15.87
CA PRO A 84 2.19 -11.48 -15.98
C PRO A 84 2.87 -11.79 -14.65
N ILE A 85 3.07 -13.07 -14.35
CA ILE A 85 3.73 -13.49 -13.10
C ILE A 85 5.17 -12.95 -12.97
N THR A 86 5.87 -12.78 -14.10
CA THR A 86 7.20 -12.19 -14.14
C THR A 86 7.19 -10.73 -13.67
N LEU A 87 6.14 -9.98 -14.00
CA LEU A 87 5.98 -8.60 -13.54
C LEU A 87 5.70 -8.54 -12.04
N LEU A 88 4.93 -9.49 -11.50
CA LEU A 88 4.71 -9.63 -10.05
C LEU A 88 6.03 -9.90 -9.30
N TYR A 89 6.89 -10.78 -9.81
CA TYR A 89 8.22 -11.01 -9.21
C TYR A 89 9.13 -9.78 -9.33
N GLN A 90 9.06 -9.04 -10.44
CA GLN A 90 9.85 -7.82 -10.62
C GLN A 90 9.44 -6.73 -9.63
N ILE A 91 8.14 -6.47 -9.44
CA ILE A 91 7.68 -5.44 -8.50
C ILE A 91 8.00 -5.84 -7.05
N GLU A 92 7.88 -7.11 -6.72
CA GLU A 92 8.25 -7.64 -5.40
C GLU A 92 9.76 -7.46 -5.14
N HIS A 93 10.61 -7.76 -6.13
CA HIS A 93 12.05 -7.55 -6.06
C HIS A 93 12.41 -6.06 -5.91
N GLN A 94 11.82 -5.17 -6.72
CA GLN A 94 12.07 -3.73 -6.63
C GLN A 94 11.58 -3.14 -5.29
N THR A 95 10.48 -3.66 -4.75
CA THR A 95 9.97 -3.29 -3.43
C THR A 95 10.95 -3.70 -2.33
N ARG A 96 11.44 -4.95 -2.33
CA ARG A 96 12.48 -5.41 -1.40
C ARG A 96 13.75 -4.56 -1.51
N ARG A 97 14.18 -4.26 -2.73
CA ARG A 97 15.35 -3.42 -3.00
C ARG A 97 15.19 -2.02 -2.40
N LEU A 98 14.01 -1.40 -2.49
CA LEU A 98 13.73 -0.10 -1.87
C LEU A 98 13.87 -0.16 -0.34
N PHE A 99 13.20 -1.13 0.29
CA PHE A 99 13.15 -1.17 1.76
C PHE A 99 14.44 -1.68 2.41
N ALA A 100 15.28 -2.39 1.66
CA ALA A 100 16.65 -2.76 2.06
C ALA A 100 17.63 -1.57 2.07
N LEU A 101 17.28 -0.42 1.49
CA LEU A 101 18.14 0.78 1.54
C LEU A 101 18.29 1.30 2.97
N PRO A 102 19.43 1.93 3.31
CA PRO A 102 19.59 2.63 4.57
C PRO A 102 18.51 3.70 4.78
N ALA A 103 18.07 3.89 6.03
CA ALA A 103 17.02 4.86 6.36
C ALA A 103 17.29 6.27 5.79
N LYS A 104 18.54 6.75 5.91
CA LYS A 104 18.97 8.05 5.36
C LYS A 104 18.77 8.15 3.84
N GLN A 105 18.91 7.04 3.11
CA GLN A 105 18.69 7.03 1.67
C GLN A 105 17.21 6.99 1.34
N LYS A 106 16.40 6.18 2.04
CA LYS A 106 14.93 6.15 1.90
C LYS A 106 14.31 7.54 2.14
N LEU A 107 14.81 8.27 3.14
CA LEU A 107 14.39 9.63 3.47
C LEU A 107 14.63 10.66 2.35
N ARG A 108 15.47 10.38 1.35
CA ARG A 108 15.63 11.27 0.19
C ARG A 108 14.38 11.34 -0.67
N ALA A 109 13.58 10.27 -0.66
CA ALA A 109 12.31 10.19 -1.36
C ALA A 109 11.11 10.40 -0.42
N MET A 110 11.30 11.13 0.69
CA MET A 110 10.23 11.39 1.65
C MET A 110 9.05 12.13 0.99
N ARG A 111 7.84 11.62 1.22
CA ARG A 111 6.61 12.26 0.75
C ARG A 111 6.44 13.62 1.43
N SER A 112 6.03 14.64 0.66
CA SER A 112 5.69 15.94 1.25
C SER A 112 4.41 15.86 2.10
N PRO A 113 4.21 16.76 3.08
CA PRO A 113 2.99 16.84 3.90
C PRO A 113 1.65 16.80 3.16
N ASP A 114 1.63 17.38 1.96
CA ASP A 114 0.50 17.51 1.04
C ASP A 114 0.56 16.52 -0.14
N GLY A 115 1.70 15.85 -0.33
CA GLY A 115 1.93 14.90 -1.40
C GLY A 115 1.28 13.54 -1.14
N LEU A 116 1.02 12.82 -2.23
CA LEU A 116 0.47 11.46 -2.21
C LEU A 116 1.50 10.40 -2.59
N THR A 117 2.63 10.82 -3.15
CA THR A 117 3.72 9.95 -3.62
C THR A 117 4.96 10.15 -2.75
N GLY A 118 5.67 9.06 -2.47
CA GLY A 118 6.92 9.06 -1.72
C GLY A 118 6.92 8.14 -0.49
N TYR A 119 8.08 8.09 0.14
CA TYR A 119 8.40 7.32 1.34
C TYR A 119 7.80 7.96 2.60
N GLY A 120 7.28 7.12 3.50
CA GLY A 120 6.80 7.50 4.82
C GLY A 120 5.76 6.53 5.37
N VAL A 121 5.12 6.88 6.48
CA VAL A 121 4.00 6.08 7.01
C VAL A 121 2.77 6.13 6.09
N ALA A 122 1.81 5.23 6.30
CA ALA A 122 0.55 5.25 5.55
C ALA A 122 -0.19 6.58 5.75
N ARG A 123 -0.77 7.14 4.67
CA ARG A 123 -1.46 8.45 4.73
C ARG A 123 -2.67 8.45 5.68
N ILE A 124 -3.23 7.27 5.94
CA ILE A 124 -4.35 7.09 6.87
C ILE A 124 -3.93 7.12 8.35
N ALA A 125 -2.64 7.10 8.66
CA ALA A 125 -2.13 7.04 10.03
C ALA A 125 -2.76 8.09 11.00
N PRO A 126 -3.04 9.35 10.59
CA PRO A 126 -3.68 10.34 11.45
C PRO A 126 -5.10 10.01 11.89
N PHE A 127 -5.79 9.10 11.19
CA PHE A 127 -7.15 8.69 11.56
C PHE A 127 -7.17 7.65 12.68
N PHE A 128 -5.99 7.24 13.18
CA PHE A 128 -5.86 6.28 14.26
C PHE A 128 -5.26 6.92 15.51
N PRO A 129 -5.67 6.47 16.71
CA PRO A 129 -5.13 6.98 17.97
C PRO A 129 -3.68 6.54 18.23
N LYS A 130 -3.17 5.60 17.44
CA LYS A 130 -1.83 4.98 17.53
C LYS A 130 -1.24 4.84 16.14
N LEU A 131 0.07 4.89 16.05
CA LEU A 131 0.84 4.69 14.82
C LEU A 131 0.99 3.20 14.52
N MET A 132 1.00 2.87 13.23
CA MET A 132 1.22 1.51 12.75
C MET A 132 2.70 1.15 12.85
N TRP A 133 3.00 -0.12 13.09
CA TRP A 133 4.36 -0.63 12.96
C TRP A 133 4.67 -0.89 11.48
N SER A 134 4.87 0.19 10.71
CA SER A 134 5.14 0.09 9.29
C SER A 134 5.94 1.28 8.76
N GLU A 135 6.67 1.01 7.68
CA GLU A 135 7.11 2.00 6.72
C GLU A 135 6.45 1.69 5.37
N GLY A 136 6.38 2.68 4.48
CA GLY A 136 5.74 2.53 3.20
C GLY A 136 6.29 3.47 2.14
N PHE A 137 5.97 3.17 0.89
CA PHE A 137 6.19 4.05 -0.25
C PHE A 137 4.89 4.09 -1.05
N SER A 138 4.33 5.27 -1.23
CA SER A 138 3.11 5.46 -2.03
C SER A 138 3.51 5.94 -3.43
N ALA A 139 2.89 5.40 -4.47
CA ALA A 139 3.12 5.81 -5.85
C ALA A 139 1.79 6.16 -6.51
N VAL A 140 1.35 7.42 -6.34
CA VAL A 140 0.21 7.98 -7.07
C VAL A 140 0.76 8.66 -8.32
N GLY A 141 0.55 8.04 -9.48
CA GLY A 141 1.16 8.46 -10.74
C GLY A 141 2.60 7.98 -10.88
N SER A 142 3.44 8.76 -11.58
CA SER A 142 4.84 8.37 -11.84
C SER A 142 5.71 8.52 -10.58
N PRO A 143 6.44 7.46 -10.15
CA PRO A 143 7.40 7.56 -9.05
C PRO A 143 8.80 8.00 -9.51
N GLU A 144 8.97 8.47 -10.75
CA GLU A 144 10.28 8.69 -11.37
C GLU A 144 11.20 9.64 -10.57
N GLU A 145 10.69 10.80 -10.17
CA GLU A 145 11.47 11.79 -9.42
C GLU A 145 12.01 11.21 -8.10
N HIS A 146 11.16 10.46 -7.40
CA HIS A 146 11.52 9.77 -6.15
C HIS A 146 12.52 8.64 -6.42
N ALA A 147 12.35 7.89 -7.50
CA ALA A 147 13.29 6.85 -7.91
C ALA A 147 14.67 7.44 -8.23
N ARG A 148 14.75 8.61 -8.89
CA ARG A 148 16.00 9.35 -9.14
C ARG A 148 16.69 9.79 -7.84
N GLN A 149 15.92 10.17 -6.82
CA GLN A 149 16.47 10.53 -5.50
C GLN A 149 17.05 9.31 -4.76
N LEU A 150 16.44 8.13 -4.94
CA LEU A 150 16.89 6.87 -4.33
C LEU A 150 18.10 6.28 -5.07
N TRP A 151 18.05 6.21 -6.40
CA TRP A 151 19.06 5.59 -7.27
C TRP A 151 19.42 6.50 -8.44
N PRO A 152 20.24 7.55 -8.23
CA PRO A 152 20.54 8.54 -9.28
C PRO A 152 21.10 7.95 -10.59
N HIS A 153 21.74 6.78 -10.51
CA HIS A 153 22.39 6.11 -11.64
C HIS A 153 21.68 4.82 -12.08
N ASP A 154 20.58 4.41 -11.42
CA ASP A 154 19.91 3.12 -11.68
C ASP A 154 18.42 3.12 -11.24
N TYR A 155 17.70 4.20 -11.57
CA TYR A 155 16.29 4.39 -11.20
C TYR A 155 15.30 3.83 -12.23
N THR A 156 15.76 3.58 -13.46
CA THR A 156 14.89 3.26 -14.61
C THR A 156 14.13 1.95 -14.43
N THR A 157 14.78 0.92 -13.86
CA THR A 157 14.12 -0.38 -13.62
C THR A 157 12.99 -0.25 -12.60
N PHE A 158 13.20 0.50 -11.51
CA PHE A 158 12.15 0.71 -10.51
C PHE A 158 10.95 1.45 -11.13
N TRP A 159 11.22 2.54 -11.85
CA TRP A 159 10.19 3.31 -12.54
C TRP A 159 9.42 2.48 -13.57
N TYR A 160 10.13 1.76 -14.44
CA TYR A 160 9.52 0.95 -15.50
C TYR A 160 8.61 -0.15 -14.94
N VAL A 161 9.08 -0.89 -13.93
CA VAL A 161 8.30 -1.97 -13.31
C VAL A 161 7.05 -1.41 -12.64
N HIS A 162 7.15 -0.29 -11.92
CA HIS A 162 5.99 0.38 -11.34
C HIS A 162 4.98 0.83 -12.41
N ALA A 163 5.45 1.45 -13.49
CA ALA A 163 4.60 1.89 -14.58
C ALA A 163 3.90 0.70 -15.28
N ALA A 164 4.63 -0.39 -15.53
CA ALA A 164 4.08 -1.60 -16.13
C ALA A 164 2.99 -2.24 -15.24
N VAL A 165 3.18 -2.30 -13.93
CA VAL A 165 2.14 -2.77 -12.99
C VAL A 165 0.91 -1.87 -13.05
N THR A 166 1.09 -0.55 -12.99
CA THR A 166 -0.02 0.40 -13.08
C THR A 166 -0.81 0.20 -14.37
N LEU A 167 -0.13 0.10 -15.52
CA LEU A 167 -0.79 -0.12 -16.81
C LEU A 167 -1.50 -1.47 -16.88
N SER A 168 -0.93 -2.54 -16.30
CA SER A 168 -1.55 -3.88 -16.27
C SER A 168 -2.80 -3.97 -15.39
N MET A 169 -2.98 -3.01 -14.47
CA MET A 169 -4.15 -2.92 -13.58
C MET A 169 -5.13 -1.84 -14.00
N LEU A 170 -4.79 -1.01 -14.99
CA LEU A 170 -5.80 -0.15 -15.60
C LEU A 170 -6.80 -1.08 -16.30
N PRO A 171 -8.11 -0.88 -16.10
CA PRO A 171 -9.08 -1.62 -16.87
C PRO A 171 -8.84 -1.25 -18.35
N ASP A 172 -8.48 -2.25 -19.16
CA ASP A 172 -9.04 -2.30 -20.50
C ASP A 172 -10.55 -2.28 -20.25
N ILE A 173 -11.14 -1.10 -20.43
CA ILE A 173 -12.54 -0.81 -20.14
C ILE A 173 -13.37 -1.97 -20.73
N PHE A 174 -14.09 -2.68 -19.86
CA PHE A 174 -15.09 -3.66 -20.27
C PHE A 174 -16.03 -3.10 -21.34
#